data_AF-A0AAD4R4U3-F1
#
_entry.id   AF-A0AAD4R4U3-F1
#
_cell.length_a   1.000
_cell.length_b   1.000
_cell.length_c   1.000
_cell.angle_alpha   90.00
_cell.angle_beta   90.00
_cell.angle_gamma   90.00
#
_symmetry.space_group_name_H-M   'P 1'
#
loop_
_entity.id
_entity.type
_entity.pdbx_description
1 polymer ?
#
loop_
_entity_poly.entity_id
_entity_poly.type
_entity_poly.pdbx_seq_one_letter_code
_entity_poly.pdbx_strand_id
1 'polypeptide(L)'
;MITWQCHILRLPVFCAIIGFSLLHLFLFLERCLATVYLRTYANSGRKLGIAATFIIWSIAIAWNAYIVHDDDLLEYKAYCLQTTPNNGSRMLQMLSALLFIDLCTTFGDIILRIVNNRQKKRKNVDYSLRKSYQISENETTTRVILTLSLVHSLTFTSYLLATVIARASFGGAGTALYTTIIEYVHLMITLYLVSTLCIAFYLKRSIRRHKVVQVTSARDQTDVYFAQLNQQLSRNIPANTKR
;
A
#
# COMPACT_ATOMS: atom_id res chain seq x y z
N MET A 1 -7.22 25.63 22.85
CA MET A 1 -6.71 26.21 21.58
C MET A 1 -7.88 26.67 20.72
N ILE A 2 -7.69 27.67 19.86
CA ILE A 2 -8.76 28.12 18.95
C ILE A 2 -8.92 27.10 17.81
N THR A 3 -10.16 26.83 17.40
CA THR A 3 -10.51 25.79 16.43
C THR A 3 -9.74 25.88 15.10
N TRP A 4 -9.53 27.07 14.53
CA TRP A 4 -8.75 27.21 13.28
C TRP A 4 -7.28 26.73 13.41
N GLN A 5 -6.63 26.94 14.57
CA GLN A 5 -5.27 26.48 14.81
C GLN A 5 -5.22 24.95 14.85
N CYS A 6 -6.23 24.35 15.49
CA CYS A 6 -6.38 22.91 15.52
C CYS A 6 -6.61 22.32 14.13
N HIS A 7 -7.38 22.98 13.26
CA HIS A 7 -7.58 22.52 11.89
C HIS A 7 -6.28 22.51 11.08
N ILE A 8 -5.44 23.54 11.20
CA ILE A 8 -4.15 23.59 10.50
C ILE A 8 -3.24 22.44 10.94
N LEU A 9 -3.19 22.14 12.24
CA LEU A 9 -2.39 21.02 12.77
C LEU A 9 -2.96 19.65 12.37
N ARG A 10 -4.29 19.57 12.26
CA ARG A 10 -5.02 18.34 11.95
C ARG A 10 -4.98 18.02 10.45
N LEU A 11 -5.01 19.01 9.59
CA LEU A 11 -5.14 18.87 8.14
C LEU A 11 -4.14 17.87 7.53
N PRO A 12 -2.82 17.91 7.83
CA PRO A 12 -1.86 16.96 7.26
C PRO A 12 -2.18 15.51 7.61
N VAL A 13 -2.65 15.25 8.83
CA VAL A 13 -3.00 13.90 9.30
C VAL A 13 -4.22 13.37 8.55
N PHE A 14 -5.25 14.20 8.36
CA PHE A 14 -6.47 13.79 7.66
C PHE A 14 -6.25 13.63 6.16
N CYS A 15 -5.49 14.55 5.55
CA CYS A 15 -5.04 14.38 4.17
C CYS A 15 -4.21 13.11 3.99
N ALA A 16 -3.37 12.75 4.97
CA ALA A 16 -2.60 11.50 4.92
C ALA A 16 -3.51 10.27 5.00
N ILE A 17 -4.49 10.23 5.92
CA ILE A 17 -5.43 9.10 6.05
C ILE A 17 -6.20 8.88 4.74
N ILE A 18 -6.84 9.92 4.21
CA ILE A 18 -7.57 9.84 2.93
C ILE A 18 -6.62 9.48 1.79
N GLY A 19 -5.45 10.13 1.77
CA GLY A 19 -4.43 9.93 0.75
C GLY A 19 -3.92 8.49 0.69
N PHE A 20 -3.71 7.84 1.84
CA PHE A 20 -3.25 6.45 1.90
C PHE A 20 -4.27 5.46 1.34
N SER A 21 -5.54 5.54 1.74
CA SER A 21 -6.58 4.65 1.23
C SER A 21 -6.79 4.83 -0.28
N LEU A 22 -6.81 6.09 -0.76
CA LEU A 22 -6.93 6.35 -2.20
C LEU A 22 -5.67 5.92 -2.96
N LEU A 23 -4.47 6.08 -2.38
CA LEU A 23 -3.23 5.60 -2.96
C LEU A 23 -3.26 4.08 -3.16
N HIS A 24 -3.75 3.32 -2.17
CA HIS A 24 -3.93 1.87 -2.31
C HIS A 24 -4.90 1.53 -3.44
N LEU A 25 -6.02 2.25 -3.56
CA LEU A 25 -6.95 2.09 -4.67
C LEU A 25 -6.28 2.33 -6.03
N PHE A 26 -5.56 3.44 -6.19
CA PHE A 26 -4.89 3.76 -7.44
C PHE A 26 -3.75 2.80 -7.79
N LEU A 27 -2.99 2.33 -6.79
CA LEU A 27 -1.99 1.29 -6.98
C LEU A 27 -2.65 -0.02 -7.44
N PHE A 28 -3.75 -0.43 -6.80
CA PHE A 28 -4.51 -1.60 -7.23
C PHE A 28 -4.98 -1.46 -8.70
N LEU A 29 -5.58 -0.32 -9.07
CA LEU A 29 -6.02 -0.04 -10.45
C LEU A 29 -4.86 -0.05 -11.44
N GLU A 30 -3.73 0.55 -11.09
CA GLU A 30 -2.51 0.53 -11.90
C GLU A 30 -2.07 -0.92 -12.16
N ARG A 31 -2.08 -1.78 -11.13
CA ARG A 31 -1.70 -3.20 -11.28
C ARG A 31 -2.71 -4.00 -12.08
N CYS A 32 -4.01 -3.74 -11.93
CA CYS A 32 -5.04 -4.33 -12.80
C CYS A 32 -4.80 -3.98 -14.27
N LEU A 33 -4.52 -2.70 -14.56
CA LEU A 33 -4.21 -2.24 -15.91
C LEU A 33 -2.92 -2.86 -16.44
N ALA A 34 -1.88 -2.99 -15.61
CA ALA A 34 -0.64 -3.65 -15.97
C ALA A 34 -0.84 -5.15 -16.30
N THR A 35 -1.73 -5.84 -15.56
CA THR A 35 -2.06 -7.25 -15.81
C THR A 35 -2.89 -7.47 -17.08
N VAL A 36 -3.81 -6.55 -17.41
CA VAL A 36 -4.72 -6.71 -18.56
C VAL A 36 -4.13 -6.09 -19.85
N TYR A 37 -3.54 -4.90 -19.78
CA TYR A 37 -3.13 -4.09 -20.94
C TYR A 37 -1.61 -3.88 -21.01
N LEU A 38 -0.87 -4.98 -21.07
CA LEU A 38 0.60 -5.04 -21.05
C LEU A 38 1.29 -4.07 -22.05
N ARG A 39 0.72 -3.90 -23.25
CA ARG A 39 1.31 -3.10 -24.34
C ARG A 39 1.07 -1.60 -24.17
N THR A 40 -0.14 -1.21 -23.79
CA THR A 40 -0.55 0.20 -23.61
C THR A 40 0.02 0.80 -22.32
N TYR A 41 0.14 -0.03 -21.28
CA TYR A 41 0.66 0.38 -19.98
C TYR A 41 2.11 0.89 -20.06
N ALA A 42 2.96 0.23 -20.87
CA ALA A 42 4.38 0.56 -20.99
C ALA A 42 4.65 2.03 -21.40
N ASN A 43 3.73 2.64 -22.16
CA ASN A 43 3.89 4.02 -22.63
C ASN A 43 3.14 5.05 -21.75
N SER A 44 2.27 4.61 -20.83
CA SER A 44 1.32 5.49 -20.14
C SER A 44 1.46 5.56 -18.62
N GLY A 45 2.26 4.67 -18.00
CA GLY A 45 2.35 4.57 -16.52
C GLY A 45 2.66 5.89 -15.81
N ARG A 46 3.60 6.70 -16.33
CA ARG A 46 3.94 8.01 -15.73
C ARG A 46 2.78 9.00 -15.73
N LYS A 47 2.01 9.05 -16.83
CA LYS A 47 0.86 9.97 -16.95
C LYS A 47 -0.24 9.58 -15.97
N LEU A 48 -0.47 8.28 -15.82
CA LEU A 48 -1.46 7.73 -14.89
C LEU A 48 -1.10 8.07 -13.43
N GLY A 49 0.16 7.90 -13.03
CA GLY A 49 0.59 8.24 -11.66
C GLY A 49 0.46 9.73 -11.33
N ILE A 50 0.80 10.61 -12.27
CA ILE A 50 0.64 12.06 -12.09
C ILE A 50 -0.85 12.42 -11.96
N ALA A 51 -1.70 11.91 -12.86
CA ALA A 51 -3.14 12.14 -12.80
C ALA A 51 -3.75 11.63 -11.49
N ALA A 52 -3.38 10.42 -11.06
CA ALA A 52 -3.80 9.84 -9.78
C ALA A 52 -3.43 10.75 -8.60
N THR A 53 -2.21 11.28 -8.59
CA THR A 53 -1.74 12.18 -7.52
C THR A 53 -2.62 13.43 -7.41
N PHE A 54 -2.93 14.10 -8.53
CA PHE A 54 -3.80 15.26 -8.52
C PHE A 54 -5.22 14.92 -8.05
N ILE A 55 -5.76 13.77 -8.48
CA ILE A 55 -7.10 13.32 -8.05
C ILE A 55 -7.12 13.05 -6.54
N ILE A 56 -6.12 12.33 -6.01
CA ILE A 56 -6.01 12.01 -4.58
C ILE A 56 -6.00 13.29 -3.74
N TRP A 57 -5.14 14.26 -4.08
CA TRP A 57 -5.06 15.52 -3.35
C TRP A 57 -6.35 16.34 -3.44
N SER A 58 -6.98 16.37 -4.61
CA SER A 58 -8.24 17.09 -4.81
C SER A 58 -9.36 16.51 -3.94
N ILE A 59 -9.48 15.18 -3.91
CA ILE A 59 -10.47 14.49 -3.06
C ILE A 59 -10.15 14.71 -1.58
N ALA A 60 -8.89 14.58 -1.18
CA ALA A 60 -8.48 14.79 0.21
C ALA A 60 -8.80 16.21 0.71
N ILE A 61 -8.50 17.24 -0.10
CA ILE A 61 -8.80 18.63 0.23
C ILE A 61 -10.31 18.86 0.28
N ALA A 62 -11.05 18.39 -0.73
CA ALA A 62 -12.50 18.56 -0.79
C ALA A 62 -13.21 17.91 0.40
N TRP A 63 -12.79 16.71 0.80
CA TRP A 63 -13.39 16.02 1.95
C TRP A 63 -13.07 16.70 3.28
N ASN A 64 -11.85 17.21 3.44
CA ASN A 64 -11.49 18.01 4.62
C ASN A 64 -12.31 19.30 4.68
N ALA A 65 -12.49 19.99 3.56
CA ALA A 65 -13.34 21.19 3.51
C ALA A 65 -14.80 20.86 3.89
N TYR A 66 -15.34 19.74 3.41
CA TYR A 66 -16.70 19.28 3.76
C TYR A 66 -16.88 18.99 5.25
N ILE A 67 -15.86 18.39 5.88
CA ILE A 67 -15.87 18.09 7.32
C ILE A 67 -15.89 19.37 8.16
N VAL A 68 -15.13 20.38 7.74
CA VAL A 68 -14.90 21.62 8.52
C VAL A 68 -15.95 22.70 8.24
N HIS A 69 -16.76 22.56 7.19
CA HIS A 69 -17.65 23.62 6.70
C HIS A 69 -18.58 24.22 7.76
N ASP A 70 -19.09 23.41 8.69
CA ASP A 70 -20.05 23.84 9.73
C ASP A 70 -19.44 23.93 11.14
N ASP A 71 -18.11 23.94 11.26
CA ASP A 71 -17.43 24.10 12.56
C ASP A 71 -17.21 25.58 12.88
N ASP A 72 -17.55 25.99 14.11
CA ASP A 72 -17.25 27.34 14.61
C ASP A 72 -15.73 27.52 14.80
N LEU A 73 -15.09 28.23 13.87
CA LEU A 73 -13.64 28.41 13.83
C LEU A 73 -13.06 29.16 15.03
N LEU A 74 -13.91 29.87 15.79
CA LEU A 74 -13.53 30.65 16.96
C LEU A 74 -13.80 29.91 18.29
N GLU A 75 -14.44 28.75 18.26
CA GLU A 75 -14.71 27.97 19.47
C GLU A 75 -13.40 27.48 20.11
N TYR A 76 -13.35 27.48 21.43
CA TYR A 76 -12.21 26.96 22.19
C TYR A 76 -12.33 25.44 22.36
N LYS A 77 -11.32 24.71 21.88
CA LYS A 77 -11.22 23.25 22.06
C LYS A 77 -10.15 22.91 23.10
N ALA A 78 -10.45 21.95 23.96
CA ALA A 78 -9.51 21.43 24.96
C ALA A 78 -8.31 20.72 24.28
N TYR A 79 -8.57 20.03 23.15
CA TYR A 79 -7.55 19.35 22.35
C TYR A 79 -7.96 19.30 20.86
N CYS A 80 -6.98 19.22 19.96
CA CYS A 80 -7.22 19.41 18.52
C CYS A 80 -7.81 18.19 17.78
N LEU A 81 -7.76 17.00 18.39
CA LEU A 81 -8.39 15.80 17.83
C LEU A 81 -9.86 15.65 18.24
N GLN A 82 -10.38 16.56 19.06
CA GLN A 82 -11.77 16.52 19.50
C GLN A 82 -12.72 16.71 18.31
N THR A 83 -13.66 15.79 18.15
CA THR A 83 -14.77 15.92 17.21
C THR A 83 -15.93 16.63 17.90
N THR A 84 -16.54 17.60 17.21
CA THR A 84 -17.80 18.23 17.62
C THR A 84 -18.96 17.29 17.29
N PRO A 85 -20.14 17.45 17.92
CA PRO A 85 -21.33 16.69 17.54
C PRO A 85 -21.68 16.84 16.04
N ASN A 86 -21.44 18.03 15.48
CA ASN A 86 -21.73 18.35 14.08
C ASN A 86 -20.76 17.67 13.11
N ASN A 87 -19.45 17.67 13.40
CA ASN A 87 -18.45 17.05 12.52
C ASN A 87 -18.28 15.54 12.75
N GLY A 88 -18.70 15.03 13.91
CA GLY A 88 -18.45 13.66 14.34
C GLY A 88 -19.13 12.61 13.45
N SER A 89 -20.32 12.91 12.95
CA SER A 89 -21.08 12.04 12.03
C SER A 89 -20.45 12.02 10.64
N ARG A 90 -20.09 13.18 10.08
CA ARG A 90 -19.40 13.31 8.78
C ARG A 90 -18.03 12.62 8.79
N MET A 91 -17.30 12.78 9.88
CA MET A 91 -16.03 12.09 10.12
C MET A 91 -16.22 10.57 10.07
N LEU A 92 -17.24 10.06 10.78
CA LEU A 92 -17.50 8.63 10.82
C LEU A 92 -17.95 8.09 9.45
N GLN A 93 -18.77 8.84 8.71
CA GLN A 93 -19.17 8.51 7.34
C GLN A 93 -17.95 8.43 6.41
N MET A 94 -17.05 9.42 6.48
CA MET A 94 -15.80 9.41 5.72
C MET A 94 -14.96 8.17 6.04
N LEU A 95 -14.68 7.93 7.32
CA LEU A 95 -13.83 6.81 7.72
C LEU A 95 -14.45 5.46 7.33
N SER A 96 -15.78 5.34 7.42
CA SER A 96 -16.51 4.15 6.98
C SER A 96 -16.41 3.95 5.45
N ALA A 97 -16.52 5.03 4.67
CA ALA A 97 -16.35 4.98 3.22
C ALA A 97 -14.92 4.59 2.82
N LEU A 98 -13.90 5.15 3.49
CA LEU A 98 -12.50 4.78 3.27
C LEU A 98 -12.25 3.31 3.61
N LEU A 99 -12.80 2.83 4.73
CA LEU A 99 -12.70 1.43 5.13
C LEU A 99 -13.29 0.50 4.06
N PHE A 100 -14.46 0.86 3.51
CA PHE A 100 -15.07 0.08 2.44
C PHE A 100 -14.16 0.02 1.20
N ILE A 101 -13.58 1.16 0.80
CA ILE A 101 -12.60 1.22 -0.30
C ILE A 101 -11.38 0.33 0.01
N ASP A 102 -10.83 0.41 1.22
CA ASP A 102 -9.68 -0.40 1.63
C ASP A 102 -9.99 -1.90 1.62
N LEU A 103 -11.16 -2.33 2.11
CA LEU A 103 -11.58 -3.74 2.05
C LEU A 103 -11.75 -4.22 0.60
N CYS A 104 -12.38 -3.40 -0.26
CA CYS A 104 -12.54 -3.73 -1.68
C CYS A 104 -11.17 -3.83 -2.39
N THR A 105 -10.24 -2.92 -2.11
CA THR A 105 -8.90 -2.94 -2.72
C THR A 105 -8.09 -4.13 -2.23
N THR A 106 -8.08 -4.42 -0.92
CA THR A 106 -7.42 -5.61 -0.38
C THR A 106 -7.98 -6.89 -0.99
N PHE A 107 -9.30 -7.01 -1.11
CA PHE A 107 -9.93 -8.16 -1.77
C PHE A 107 -9.55 -8.26 -3.25
N GLY A 108 -9.55 -7.11 -3.95
CA GLY A 108 -9.07 -7.00 -5.33
C GLY A 108 -7.62 -7.45 -5.48
N ASP A 109 -6.72 -7.04 -4.60
CA ASP A 109 -5.30 -7.44 -4.60
C ASP A 109 -5.13 -8.96 -4.41
N ILE A 110 -5.96 -9.58 -3.55
CA ILE A 110 -5.98 -11.04 -3.36
C ILE A 110 -6.38 -11.73 -4.68
N ILE A 111 -7.44 -11.27 -5.33
CA ILE A 111 -7.87 -11.79 -6.64
C ILE A 111 -6.76 -11.62 -7.67
N LEU A 112 -6.16 -10.43 -7.75
CA LEU A 112 -5.11 -10.12 -8.71
C LEU A 112 -3.89 -11.04 -8.51
N ARG A 113 -3.52 -11.34 -7.27
CA ARG A 113 -2.48 -12.31 -6.94
C ARG A 113 -2.82 -13.72 -7.45
N ILE A 114 -4.07 -14.16 -7.29
CA ILE A 114 -4.53 -15.46 -7.80
C ILE A 114 -4.43 -15.49 -9.34
N VAL A 115 -4.87 -14.42 -10.00
CA VAL A 115 -4.80 -14.30 -11.47
C VAL A 115 -3.35 -14.32 -11.96
N ASN A 116 -2.46 -13.54 -11.34
CA ASN A 116 -1.04 -13.50 -11.68
C ASN A 116 -0.38 -14.88 -11.52
N ASN A 117 -0.72 -15.61 -10.45
CA ASN A 117 -0.24 -16.98 -10.24
C ASN A 117 -0.74 -17.95 -11.33
N ARG A 118 -2.00 -17.82 -11.77
CA ARG A 118 -2.55 -18.63 -12.87
C ARG A 118 -1.86 -18.33 -14.20
N GLN A 119 -1.61 -17.05 -14.50
CA GLN A 119 -0.89 -16.66 -15.72
C GLN A 119 0.55 -17.18 -15.72
N LYS A 120 1.22 -17.17 -14.57
CA LYS A 120 2.56 -17.75 -14.41
C LYS A 120 2.59 -19.24 -14.72
N LYS A 121 1.59 -20.02 -14.29
CA LYS A 121 1.49 -21.45 -14.61
C LYS A 121 1.28 -21.71 -16.12
N ARG A 122 0.54 -20.83 -16.82
CA ARG A 122 0.30 -20.92 -18.27
C ARG A 122 1.51 -20.53 -19.13
N LYS A 123 2.52 -19.90 -18.54
CA LYS A 123 3.72 -19.38 -19.21
C LYS A 123 4.59 -20.46 -19.86
N ASN A 124 4.44 -21.73 -19.45
CA ASN A 124 5.19 -22.85 -20.01
C ASN A 124 4.85 -23.15 -21.48
N VAL A 125 3.78 -22.55 -22.03
CA VAL A 125 3.30 -22.81 -23.41
C VAL A 125 3.81 -21.74 -24.41
N ASP A 126 3.79 -20.45 -24.06
CA ASP A 126 4.22 -19.34 -24.93
C ASP A 126 5.28 -18.48 -24.25
N TYR A 127 6.56 -18.84 -24.44
CA TYR A 127 7.67 -18.13 -23.81
C TYR A 127 8.04 -16.86 -24.58
N SER A 128 7.86 -15.71 -23.93
CA SER A 128 8.35 -14.41 -24.37
C SER A 128 9.18 -13.78 -23.24
N LEU A 129 10.41 -13.36 -23.55
CA LEU A 129 11.33 -12.77 -22.56
C LEU A 129 10.74 -11.51 -21.91
N ARG A 130 10.08 -10.66 -22.72
CA ARG A 130 9.41 -9.43 -22.27
C ARG A 130 8.24 -9.73 -21.34
N LYS A 131 7.37 -10.67 -21.72
CA LYS A 131 6.23 -11.11 -20.90
C LYS A 131 6.69 -11.74 -19.59
N SER A 132 7.80 -12.49 -19.65
CA SER A 132 8.43 -13.11 -18.49
C SER A 132 8.91 -12.09 -17.45
N TYR A 133 9.61 -11.06 -17.92
CA TYR A 133 10.10 -9.98 -17.07
C TYR A 133 8.95 -9.20 -16.42
N GLN A 134 7.95 -8.79 -17.21
CA GLN A 134 6.82 -7.99 -16.72
C GLN A 134 5.96 -8.76 -15.70
N ILE A 135 5.72 -10.06 -15.90
CA ILE A 135 4.99 -10.88 -14.91
C ILE A 135 5.79 -11.00 -13.61
N SER A 136 7.12 -11.16 -13.68
CA SER A 136 7.98 -11.27 -12.48
C SER A 136 8.02 -9.96 -11.68
N GLU A 137 8.10 -8.84 -12.38
CA GLU A 137 8.05 -7.50 -11.78
C GLU A 137 6.68 -7.25 -11.14
N ASN A 138 5.60 -7.58 -11.84
CA ASN A 138 4.25 -7.42 -11.34
C ASN A 138 3.99 -8.34 -10.13
N GLU A 139 4.51 -9.57 -10.11
CA GLU A 139 4.39 -10.48 -8.97
C GLU A 139 5.08 -9.93 -7.72
N THR A 140 6.31 -9.41 -7.88
CA THR A 140 7.09 -8.87 -6.76
C THR A 140 6.42 -7.63 -6.18
N THR A 141 5.96 -6.72 -7.05
CA THR A 141 5.27 -5.49 -6.63
C THR A 141 3.90 -5.79 -6.01
N THR A 142 3.09 -6.65 -6.62
CA THR A 142 1.80 -7.09 -6.07
C THR A 142 1.96 -7.72 -4.68
N ARG A 143 3.01 -8.51 -4.45
CA ARG A 143 3.26 -9.12 -3.13
C ARG A 143 3.54 -8.07 -2.05
N VAL A 144 4.37 -7.08 -2.36
CA VAL A 144 4.71 -5.99 -1.42
C VAL A 144 3.48 -5.14 -1.10
N ILE A 145 2.75 -4.74 -2.14
CA ILE A 145 1.55 -3.90 -2.03
C ILE A 145 0.46 -4.65 -1.25
N LEU A 146 0.22 -5.94 -1.54
CA LEU A 146 -0.77 -6.74 -0.82
C LEU A 146 -0.45 -6.84 0.68
N THR A 147 0.82 -7.07 1.06
CA THR A 147 1.19 -7.12 2.47
C THR A 147 0.95 -5.77 3.15
N LEU A 148 1.28 -4.66 2.48
CA LEU A 148 1.04 -3.32 3.00
C LEU A 148 -0.46 -3.03 3.15
N SER A 149 -1.26 -3.35 2.11
CA SER A 149 -2.72 -3.20 2.07
C SER A 149 -3.40 -4.03 3.17
N LEU A 150 -3.00 -5.29 3.37
CA LEU A 150 -3.53 -6.13 4.44
C LEU A 150 -3.27 -5.56 5.83
N VAL A 151 -2.04 -5.10 6.10
CA VAL A 151 -1.73 -4.52 7.41
C VAL A 151 -2.50 -3.22 7.62
N HIS A 152 -2.55 -2.36 6.60
CA HIS A 152 -3.33 -1.13 6.65
C HIS A 152 -4.81 -1.41 6.94
N SER A 153 -5.46 -2.26 6.17
CA SER A 153 -6.87 -2.61 6.34
C SER A 153 -7.14 -3.21 7.73
N LEU A 154 -6.27 -4.10 8.23
CA LEU A 154 -6.42 -4.68 9.58
C LEU A 154 -6.30 -3.62 10.67
N THR A 155 -5.28 -2.76 10.61
CA THR A 155 -5.08 -1.73 11.64
C THR A 155 -6.12 -0.61 11.55
N PHE A 156 -6.56 -0.25 10.35
CA PHE A 156 -7.60 0.76 10.16
C PHE A 156 -8.97 0.25 10.62
N THR A 157 -9.29 -1.03 10.35
CA THR A 157 -10.49 -1.69 10.88
C THR A 157 -10.48 -1.72 12.41
N SER A 158 -9.35 -2.09 13.03
CA SER A 158 -9.26 -2.13 14.49
C SER A 158 -9.37 -0.74 15.13
N TYR A 159 -8.76 0.29 14.51
CA TYR A 159 -8.92 1.68 14.92
C TYR A 159 -10.39 2.13 14.85
N LEU A 160 -11.09 1.84 13.76
CA LEU A 160 -12.50 2.21 13.61
C LEU A 160 -13.38 1.48 14.62
N LEU A 161 -13.17 0.19 14.81
CA LEU A 161 -13.91 -0.59 15.79
C LEU A 161 -13.68 -0.06 17.20
N ALA A 162 -12.43 0.22 17.57
CA ALA A 162 -12.09 0.83 18.86
C ALA A 162 -12.75 2.20 19.05
N THR A 163 -12.80 3.02 17.98
CA THR A 163 -13.47 4.34 18.01
C THR A 163 -14.98 4.20 18.21
N VAL A 164 -15.63 3.27 17.51
CA VAL A 164 -17.08 3.01 17.64
C VAL A 164 -17.41 2.50 19.03
N ILE A 165 -16.65 1.52 19.53
CA ILE A 165 -16.83 0.96 20.88
C ILE A 165 -16.61 2.06 21.93
N ALA A 166 -15.54 2.84 21.82
CA ALA A 166 -15.26 3.93 22.75
C ALA A 166 -16.41 4.95 22.81
N ARG A 167 -16.96 5.32 21.65
CA ARG A 167 -18.11 6.24 21.57
C ARG A 167 -19.39 5.64 22.14
N ALA A 168 -19.67 4.37 21.84
CA ALA A 168 -20.87 3.69 22.33
C ALA A 168 -20.84 3.48 23.85
N SER A 169 -19.68 3.10 24.40
CA SER A 169 -19.53 2.79 25.83
C SER A 169 -19.33 4.03 26.70
N PHE A 170 -18.67 5.08 26.20
CA PHE A 170 -18.25 6.23 27.00
C PHE A 170 -18.83 7.57 26.53
N GLY A 171 -19.73 7.58 25.53
CA GLY A 171 -20.35 8.81 25.03
C GLY A 171 -21.15 9.60 26.08
N GLY A 172 -21.67 8.91 27.11
CA GLY A 172 -22.34 9.52 28.26
C GLY A 172 -21.45 9.71 29.50
N ALA A 173 -20.17 9.36 29.44
CA ALA A 173 -19.25 9.51 30.56
C ALA A 173 -18.82 10.98 30.74
N GLY A 174 -18.21 11.29 31.89
CA GLY A 174 -17.62 12.61 32.13
C GLY A 174 -16.60 12.98 31.04
N THR A 175 -16.56 14.27 30.69
CA THR A 175 -15.75 14.82 29.57
C THR A 175 -14.27 14.43 29.65
N ALA A 176 -13.71 14.38 30.86
CA ALA A 176 -12.32 13.96 31.09
C ALA A 176 -12.08 12.49 30.70
N LEU A 177 -12.94 11.56 31.15
CA LEU A 177 -12.80 10.14 30.86
C LEU A 177 -12.95 9.85 29.37
N TYR A 178 -13.97 10.45 28.74
CA TYR A 178 -14.20 10.32 27.30
C TYR A 178 -13.00 10.82 26.48
N THR A 179 -12.44 11.97 26.86
CA THR A 179 -11.27 12.55 26.20
C THR A 179 -10.06 11.62 26.27
N THR A 180 -9.73 11.14 27.48
CA THR A 180 -8.58 10.24 27.68
C THR A 180 -8.72 8.95 26.86
N ILE A 181 -9.91 8.34 26.82
CA ILE A 181 -10.13 7.10 26.05
C ILE A 181 -9.95 7.36 24.55
N ILE A 182 -10.50 8.46 24.04
CA ILE A 182 -10.34 8.81 22.62
C ILE A 182 -8.87 9.09 22.28
N GLU A 183 -8.11 9.73 23.17
CA GLU A 183 -6.67 9.93 22.98
C GLU A 183 -5.91 8.59 22.90
N TYR A 184 -6.23 7.62 23.77
CA TYR A 184 -5.67 6.27 23.69
C TYR A 184 -6.01 5.57 22.37
N VAL A 185 -7.23 5.73 21.87
CA VAL A 185 -7.62 5.18 20.55
C VAL A 185 -6.79 5.82 19.43
N HIS A 186 -6.50 7.13 19.50
CA HIS A 186 -5.68 7.80 18.50
C HIS A 186 -4.20 7.37 18.53
N LEU A 187 -3.67 6.88 19.66
CA LEU A 187 -2.33 6.27 19.70
C LEU A 187 -2.21 5.04 18.79
N MET A 188 -3.32 4.37 18.45
CA MET A 188 -3.30 3.27 17.47
C MET A 188 -2.83 3.73 16.08
N ILE A 189 -3.10 4.99 15.69
CA ILE A 189 -2.61 5.55 14.43
C ILE A 189 -1.09 5.68 14.45
N THR A 190 -0.51 6.05 15.60
CA THR A 190 0.95 6.10 15.76
C THR A 190 1.56 4.70 15.67
N LEU A 191 0.93 3.70 16.30
CA LEU A 191 1.35 2.30 16.20
C LEU A 191 1.27 1.77 14.76
N TYR A 192 0.25 2.19 14.00
CA TYR A 192 0.14 1.89 12.57
C TYR A 192 1.35 2.41 11.77
N LEU A 193 1.75 3.66 11.97
CA LEU A 193 2.93 4.23 11.30
C LEU A 193 4.21 3.46 11.62
N VAL A 194 4.41 3.09 12.89
CA VAL A 194 5.55 2.26 13.30
C VAL A 194 5.50 0.88 12.61
N SER A 195 4.33 0.24 12.60
CA SER A 195 4.17 -1.08 11.99
C SER A 195 4.46 -1.08 10.49
N THR A 196 4.02 -0.07 9.76
CA THR A 196 4.26 0.05 8.31
C THR A 196 5.73 0.32 7.99
N LEU A 197 6.42 1.13 8.80
CA LEU A 197 7.87 1.33 8.68
C LEU A 197 8.65 0.03 8.95
N CYS A 198 8.29 -0.71 10.00
CA CYS A 198 8.90 -2.00 10.31
C CYS A 198 8.70 -3.01 9.16
N ILE A 199 7.49 -3.09 8.59
CA ILE A 199 7.18 -3.96 7.46
C ILE A 199 7.93 -3.52 6.21
N ALA A 200 7.98 -2.22 5.90
CA ALA A 200 8.72 -1.71 4.77
C ALA A 200 10.22 -2.04 4.88
N PHE A 201 10.80 -1.89 6.08
CA PHE A 201 12.19 -2.26 6.33
C PHE A 201 12.43 -3.76 6.19
N TYR A 202 11.54 -4.58 6.75
CA TYR A 202 11.57 -6.03 6.62
C TYR A 202 11.47 -6.49 5.15
N LEU A 203 10.49 -5.96 4.40
CA LEU A 203 10.30 -6.27 2.99
C LEU A 203 11.50 -5.83 2.14
N LYS A 204 12.05 -4.64 2.39
CA LYS A 204 13.27 -4.17 1.71
C LYS A 204 14.44 -5.12 1.97
N ARG A 205 14.62 -5.58 3.21
CA ARG A 205 15.66 -6.56 3.57
C ARG A 205 15.41 -7.92 2.93
N SER A 206 14.16 -8.37 2.90
CA SER A 206 13.75 -9.64 2.28
C SER A 206 13.97 -9.65 0.77
N ILE A 207 13.57 -8.59 0.07
CA ILE A 207 13.79 -8.44 -1.38
C ILE A 207 15.28 -8.44 -1.71
N ARG A 208 16.11 -7.72 -0.92
CA ARG A 208 17.57 -7.75 -1.08
C ARG A 208 18.12 -9.17 -0.94
N ARG A 209 17.68 -9.92 0.08
CA ARG A 209 18.10 -11.32 0.27
C ARG A 209 17.70 -12.21 -0.91
N HIS A 210 16.46 -12.13 -1.37
CA HIS A 210 16.01 -12.93 -2.52
C HIS A 210 16.75 -12.59 -3.81
N LYS A 211 17.07 -11.32 -4.06
CA LYS A 211 17.90 -10.92 -5.21
C LYS A 211 19.31 -11.49 -5.12
N VAL A 212 19.94 -11.43 -3.94
CA VAL A 212 21.27 -12.02 -3.74
C VAL A 212 21.24 -13.52 -3.99
N VAL A 213 20.28 -14.25 -3.41
CA VAL A 213 20.14 -15.70 -3.60
C VAL A 213 19.89 -16.08 -5.06
N GLN A 214 19.05 -15.33 -5.79
CA GLN A 214 18.82 -15.58 -7.22
C GLN A 214 20.07 -15.32 -8.06
N VAL A 215 20.83 -14.26 -7.78
CA VAL A 215 22.07 -13.96 -8.50
C VAL A 215 23.12 -15.02 -8.23
N THR A 216 23.26 -15.46 -6.97
CA THR A 216 24.18 -16.55 -6.61
C THR A 216 23.78 -17.86 -7.30
N SER A 217 22.50 -18.24 -7.26
CA SER A 217 22.02 -19.46 -7.91
C SER A 217 22.13 -19.43 -9.44
N ALA A 218 21.89 -18.27 -10.07
CA ALA A 218 22.06 -18.10 -11.51
C ALA A 218 23.54 -18.17 -11.89
N ARG A 219 24.43 -17.58 -11.09
CA ARG A 219 25.88 -17.69 -11.28
C ARG A 219 26.33 -19.15 -11.19
N ASP A 220 25.89 -19.88 -10.17
CA ASP A 220 26.22 -21.31 -10.02
C ASP A 220 25.74 -22.13 -11.23
N GLN A 221 24.51 -21.89 -11.73
CA GLN A 221 24.02 -22.57 -12.94
C GLN A 221 24.80 -22.20 -14.20
N THR A 222 25.23 -20.95 -14.31
CA THR A 222 26.00 -20.46 -15.47
C THR A 222 27.41 -21.04 -15.43
N ASP A 223 28.03 -21.11 -14.25
CA ASP A 223 29.34 -21.69 -14.02
C ASP A 223 29.33 -23.20 -14.30
N VAL A 224 28.26 -23.91 -13.91
CA VAL A 224 28.03 -25.33 -14.26
C VAL A 224 27.87 -25.51 -15.78
N TYR A 225 27.12 -24.63 -16.45
CA TYR A 225 26.94 -24.69 -17.90
C TYR A 225 28.25 -24.43 -18.66
N PHE A 226 29.04 -23.43 -18.25
CA PHE A 226 30.35 -23.15 -18.85
C PHE A 226 31.37 -24.26 -18.56
N ALA A 227 31.33 -24.88 -17.38
CA ALA A 227 32.15 -26.05 -17.07
C ALA A 227 31.83 -27.23 -18.01
N GLN A 228 30.55 -27.52 -18.23
CA GLN A 228 30.12 -28.55 -19.18
C GLN A 228 30.54 -28.23 -20.62
N LEU A 229 30.39 -26.97 -21.04
CA LEU A 229 30.79 -26.53 -22.37
C LEU A 229 32.32 -26.66 -22.58
N ASN A 230 33.13 -26.26 -21.60
CA ASN A 230 34.58 -26.43 -21.64
C ASN A 230 34.99 -27.92 -21.67
N GLN A 231 34.25 -28.79 -20.98
CA GLN A 231 34.48 -30.23 -21.02
C GLN A 231 34.15 -30.84 -22.40
N GLN A 232 33.11 -30.32 -23.06
CA GLN A 232 32.77 -30.71 -24.44
C GLN A 232 33.80 -30.18 -25.45
N LEU A 233 34.25 -28.93 -25.30
CA LEU A 233 35.29 -28.34 -26.16
C LEU A 233 36.61 -29.10 -26.04
N SER A 234 37.06 -29.40 -24.82
CA SER A 234 38.33 -30.12 -24.59
C SER A 234 38.33 -31.56 -25.10
N ARG A 235 37.17 -32.22 -25.15
CA ARG A 235 37.02 -33.54 -25.81
C ARG A 235 37.05 -33.49 -27.33
N ASN A 236 36.59 -32.38 -27.93
CA ASN A 236 36.41 -32.26 -29.38
C ASN A 236 37.55 -31.54 -30.11
N ILE A 237 38.56 -31.01 -29.41
CA ILE A 237 39.78 -30.49 -30.04
C ILE A 237 40.73 -31.67 -30.30
N PRO A 238 40.92 -32.11 -31.56
CA PRO A 238 41.90 -33.15 -31.87
C PRO A 238 43.31 -32.65 -31.52
N ALA A 239 44.12 -33.52 -30.93
CA ALA A 239 45.45 -33.24 -30.39
C ALA A 239 46.52 -32.80 -31.42
N ASN A 240 46.14 -32.42 -32.65
CA ASN A 240 47.06 -32.26 -33.77
C ASN A 240 47.46 -30.79 -34.06
N THR A 241 47.17 -29.85 -33.16
CA THR A 241 47.57 -28.43 -33.28
C THR A 241 48.59 -28.02 -32.22
N LYS A 242 49.59 -28.87 -32.00
CA LYS A 242 50.87 -28.47 -31.39
C LYS A 242 51.99 -28.72 -32.39
N ARG A 243 52.19 -27.77 -33.30
CA ARG A 243 53.44 -27.58 -34.04
C ARG A 243 53.74 -26.10 -34.07
#